data_AF-A0A9P1H1C4-F1
#
_entry.id   AF-A0A9P1H1C4-F1
#
_cell.length_a   1.000
_cell.length_b   1.000
_cell.length_c   1.000
_cell.angle_alpha   90.00
_cell.angle_beta   90.00
_cell.angle_gamma   90.00
#
_symmetry.space_group_name_H-M   'P 1'
#
loop_
_entity.id
_entity.type
_entity.pdbx_description
1 polymer ?
#
loop_
_entity_poly.entity_id
_entity_poly.type
_entity_poly.pdbx_seq_one_letter_code
_entity_poly.pdbx_strand_id
1 'polypeptide(L)'
;MCSLFRSRPQGGPFITLNGPENNTVYTKDAQGGKTPRYIIDKLKNERKIYRILPEGKRTPIGTIEISSVRGVTHVWVGDWELSFSRQWYGAEYRVFVRTHMGQMYWAPTGIIGEAMVLKDSQRRTLARYNTSSISWGNRDLEIFVEADDTLIDLIVVCAVALKGGGRRILATIRLLRNGKLNNRFILAWLFCLIFAFFVV
;
A
#
# COMPACT_ATOMS: atom_id res chain seq x y z
N MET A 1 7.28 -10.39 -24.20
CA MET A 1 6.64 -9.69 -23.06
C MET A 1 7.23 -8.29 -22.96
N CYS A 2 6.44 -7.25 -23.24
CA CYS A 2 6.90 -5.86 -23.17
C CYS A 2 7.00 -5.39 -21.71
N SER A 3 8.11 -4.74 -21.37
CA SER A 3 8.28 -4.04 -20.10
C SER A 3 7.28 -2.89 -20.03
N LEU A 4 6.36 -2.92 -19.06
CA LEU A 4 5.30 -1.92 -18.89
C LEU A 4 5.79 -0.54 -18.38
N PHE A 5 7.03 -0.43 -17.93
CA PHE A 5 7.53 0.76 -17.23
C PHE A 5 8.96 1.05 -17.68
N ARG A 6 9.37 2.32 -17.79
CA ARG A 6 10.79 2.66 -17.97
C ARG A 6 11.37 3.01 -16.61
N SER A 7 12.31 2.21 -16.12
CA SER A 7 13.06 2.53 -14.91
C SER A 7 14.05 3.65 -15.21
N ARG A 8 14.09 4.70 -14.38
CA ARG A 8 15.16 5.70 -14.43
C ARG A 8 16.48 5.08 -13.95
N PRO A 9 17.62 5.39 -14.60
CA PRO A 9 18.93 5.08 -14.05
C PRO A 9 19.22 6.04 -12.89
N GLN A 10 19.67 5.49 -11.76
CA GLN A 10 20.26 6.15 -10.58
C GLN A 10 20.02 7.68 -10.47
N GLY A 11 18.82 8.03 -10.02
CA GLY A 11 18.42 9.37 -9.61
C GLY A 11 17.33 9.23 -8.56
N GLY A 12 17.09 10.27 -7.76
CA GLY A 12 16.06 10.28 -6.72
C GLY A 12 14.64 9.94 -7.25
N PRO A 13 13.63 9.89 -6.36
CA PRO A 13 12.26 9.60 -6.76
C PRO A 13 11.77 10.56 -7.85
N PHE A 14 10.96 10.05 -8.78
CA PHE A 14 10.24 10.85 -9.77
C PHE A 14 9.27 11.81 -9.09
N ILE A 15 8.57 11.32 -8.06
CA ILE A 15 7.68 12.12 -7.22
C ILE A 15 7.73 11.59 -5.78
N THR A 16 7.72 12.51 -4.82
CA THR A 16 7.63 12.20 -3.40
C THR A 16 6.31 12.73 -2.87
N LEU A 17 5.52 11.84 -2.27
CA LEU A 17 4.27 12.15 -1.61
C LEU A 17 4.45 12.06 -0.09
N ASN A 18 4.09 13.11 0.61
CA ASN A 18 4.21 13.23 2.06
C ASN A 18 2.83 13.24 2.73
N GLY A 19 2.70 12.53 3.85
CA GLY A 19 1.52 12.55 4.72
C GLY A 19 0.84 11.18 4.88
N PRO A 20 -0.49 11.10 5.05
CA PRO A 20 -1.44 12.22 5.10
C PRO A 20 -1.36 13.04 6.40
N GLU A 21 -1.38 14.37 6.27
CA GLU A 21 -1.52 15.38 7.34
C GLU A 21 -2.90 16.02 7.23
N ASN A 22 -3.70 16.02 8.30
CA ASN A 22 -5.11 16.51 8.25
C ASN A 22 -5.89 15.96 7.04
N ASN A 23 -5.77 14.65 6.80
CA ASN A 23 -6.36 13.93 5.66
C ASN A 23 -5.84 14.34 4.27
N THR A 24 -4.85 15.22 4.17
CA THR A 24 -4.28 15.68 2.90
C THR A 24 -2.92 15.04 2.66
N VAL A 25 -2.65 14.60 1.44
CA VAL A 25 -1.34 14.13 0.96
C VAL A 25 -0.77 15.20 0.04
N TYR A 26 0.49 15.50 0.23
CA TYR A 26 1.18 16.58 -0.46
C TYR A 26 2.26 16.02 -1.37
N THR A 27 2.47 16.63 -2.53
CA THR A 27 3.73 16.49 -3.25
C THR A 27 4.79 17.34 -2.59
N LYS A 28 5.98 16.77 -2.45
CA LYS A 28 7.16 17.46 -1.95
C LYS A 28 8.08 17.81 -3.13
N ASP A 29 8.45 19.08 -3.24
CA ASP A 29 9.48 19.51 -4.19
C ASP A 29 10.90 19.25 -3.65
N ALA A 30 11.92 19.59 -4.45
CA ALA A 30 13.32 19.39 -4.08
C ALA A 30 13.77 20.27 -2.89
N GLN A 31 13.11 21.42 -2.69
CA GLN A 31 13.36 22.38 -1.61
C GLN A 31 12.58 22.05 -0.33
N GLY A 32 11.70 21.04 -0.37
CA GLY A 32 10.86 20.61 0.74
C GLY A 32 9.52 21.34 0.84
N GLY A 33 9.17 22.19 -0.13
CA GLY A 33 7.85 22.78 -0.27
C GLY A 33 6.78 21.71 -0.48
N LYS A 34 5.60 21.93 0.11
CA LYS A 34 4.47 21.00 0.08
C LYS A 34 3.33 21.58 -0.73
N THR A 35 2.92 20.88 -1.78
CA THR A 35 1.71 21.23 -2.55
C THR A 35 0.65 20.16 -2.35
N PRO A 36 -0.59 20.49 -1.94
CA PRO A 36 -1.67 19.51 -1.80
C PRO A 36 -1.92 18.77 -3.11
N ARG A 37 -2.00 17.42 -3.08
CA ARG A 37 -2.31 16.61 -4.27
C ARG A 37 -3.47 15.63 -4.07
N TYR A 38 -3.63 15.08 -2.86
CA TYR A 38 -4.75 14.18 -2.56
C TYR A 38 -5.43 14.52 -1.24
N ILE A 39 -6.71 14.17 -1.14
CA ILE A 39 -7.49 14.21 0.11
C ILE A 39 -8.07 12.82 0.36
N ILE A 40 -7.98 12.37 1.61
CA ILE A 40 -8.45 11.07 2.07
C ILE A 40 -9.55 11.29 3.10
N ASP A 41 -10.79 11.23 2.67
CA ASP A 41 -11.93 11.30 3.57
C ASP A 41 -12.06 9.97 4.32
N LYS A 42 -12.10 10.06 5.66
CA LYS A 42 -12.17 8.91 6.56
C LYS A 42 -13.57 8.78 7.13
N LEU A 43 -14.37 7.91 6.53
CA LEU A 43 -15.68 7.52 7.03
C LEU A 43 -15.56 6.30 7.97
N LYS A 44 -16.64 5.86 8.61
CA LYS A 44 -16.56 4.78 9.63
C LYS A 44 -15.92 3.49 9.08
N ASN A 45 -16.41 2.99 7.96
CA ASN A 45 -15.97 1.75 7.32
C ASN A 45 -15.42 1.96 5.90
N GLU A 46 -15.20 3.21 5.51
CA GLU A 46 -14.86 3.56 4.14
C GLU A 46 -13.78 4.64 4.13
N ARG A 47 -12.89 4.60 3.14
CA ARG A 47 -11.97 5.68 2.80
C ARG A 47 -12.26 6.10 1.37
N LYS A 48 -12.55 7.38 1.15
CA LYS A 48 -12.66 7.96 -0.20
C LYS A 48 -11.42 8.79 -0.47
N ILE A 49 -10.81 8.59 -1.63
CA ILE A 49 -9.58 9.25 -2.02
C ILE A 49 -9.90 10.12 -3.23
N TYR A 50 -9.53 11.40 -3.13
CA TYR A 50 -9.73 12.39 -4.17
C TYR A 50 -8.38 12.98 -4.58
N ARG A 51 -8.22 13.23 -5.87
CA ARG A 51 -7.15 14.07 -6.40
C ARG A 51 -7.60 15.53 -6.38
N ILE A 52 -6.69 16.42 -6.01
CA ILE A 52 -6.86 17.86 -6.11
C ILE A 52 -6.30 18.29 -7.48
N LEU A 53 -7.15 18.87 -8.32
CA LEU A 53 -6.76 19.44 -9.61
C LEU A 53 -6.21 20.86 -9.43
N PRO A 54 -5.46 21.42 -10.41
CA PRO A 54 -4.88 22.76 -10.31
C PRO A 54 -5.89 23.88 -9.97
N GLU A 55 -7.13 23.74 -10.44
CA GLU A 55 -8.26 24.63 -10.13
C GLU A 55 -8.86 24.46 -8.71
N GLY A 56 -8.27 23.59 -7.88
CA GLY A 56 -8.76 23.27 -6.53
C GLY A 56 -9.94 22.29 -6.49
N LYS A 57 -10.43 21.86 -7.64
CA LYS A 57 -11.51 20.86 -7.76
C LYS A 57 -11.03 19.49 -7.27
N ARG A 58 -11.94 18.75 -6.62
CA ARG A 58 -11.70 17.38 -6.16
C ARG A 58 -12.30 16.38 -7.14
N THR A 59 -11.50 15.43 -7.61
CA THR A 59 -11.94 14.34 -8.47
C THR A 59 -11.76 13.02 -7.73
N PRO A 60 -12.80 12.16 -7.60
CA PRO A 60 -12.67 10.88 -6.93
C PRO A 60 -11.76 9.95 -7.74
N ILE A 61 -10.82 9.28 -7.06
CA ILE A 61 -9.88 8.36 -7.71
C ILE A 61 -9.96 6.95 -7.17
N GLY A 62 -10.44 6.77 -5.95
CA GLY A 62 -10.60 5.44 -5.39
C GLY A 62 -11.33 5.40 -4.06
N THR A 63 -11.83 4.22 -3.77
CA THR A 63 -12.60 3.92 -2.55
C THR A 63 -12.00 2.68 -1.90
N ILE A 64 -11.92 2.67 -0.58
CA ILE A 64 -11.52 1.50 0.21
C ILE A 64 -12.64 1.22 1.20
N GLU A 65 -13.33 0.11 1.03
CA GLU A 65 -14.31 -0.37 2.00
C GLU A 65 -13.69 -1.45 2.89
N ILE A 66 -13.89 -1.27 4.19
CA ILE A 66 -13.36 -2.14 5.24
C ILE A 66 -14.54 -2.87 5.87
N SER A 67 -14.75 -4.13 5.47
CA SER A 67 -15.72 -4.99 6.12
C SER A 67 -15.11 -5.60 7.38
N SER A 68 -15.53 -5.09 8.54
CA SER A 68 -15.11 -5.62 9.85
C SER A 68 -15.58 -7.05 10.09
N VAL A 69 -16.73 -7.42 9.52
CA VAL A 69 -17.41 -8.71 9.74
C VAL A 69 -16.71 -9.85 8.99
N ARG A 70 -16.22 -9.60 7.77
CA ARG A 70 -15.56 -10.64 6.96
C ARG A 70 -14.03 -10.51 6.90
N GLY A 71 -13.46 -9.44 7.46
CA GLY A 71 -12.03 -9.15 7.33
C GLY A 71 -11.61 -8.86 5.88
N VAL A 72 -12.57 -8.67 4.98
CA VAL A 72 -12.37 -8.38 3.57
C VAL A 72 -12.22 -6.87 3.41
N THR A 73 -11.22 -6.47 2.64
CA THR A 73 -11.02 -5.08 2.25
C THR A 73 -11.23 -5.04 0.75
N HIS A 74 -12.26 -4.34 0.32
CA HIS A 74 -12.49 -4.07 -1.09
C HIS A 74 -11.87 -2.72 -1.42
N VAL A 75 -11.18 -2.66 -2.55
CA VAL A 75 -10.42 -1.47 -2.95
C VAL A 75 -10.72 -1.22 -4.41
N TRP A 76 -11.18 -0.01 -4.72
CA TRP A 76 -11.50 0.39 -6.07
C TRP A 76 -10.64 1.58 -6.49
N VAL A 77 -10.23 1.59 -7.75
CA VAL A 77 -9.57 2.71 -8.43
C VAL A 77 -10.37 3.01 -9.69
N GLY A 78 -11.04 4.16 -9.74
CA GLY A 78 -12.13 4.39 -10.70
C GLY A 78 -13.15 3.24 -10.63
N ASP A 79 -13.43 2.62 -11.77
CA ASP A 79 -14.37 1.49 -11.89
C ASP A 79 -13.72 0.11 -11.66
N TRP A 80 -12.43 0.06 -11.34
CA TRP A 80 -11.68 -1.19 -11.22
C TRP A 80 -11.54 -1.62 -9.76
N GLU A 81 -12.09 -2.79 -9.43
CA GLU A 81 -11.79 -3.45 -8.15
C GLU A 81 -10.40 -4.10 -8.19
N LEU A 82 -9.60 -3.80 -7.17
CA LEU A 82 -8.27 -4.37 -6.97
C LEU A 82 -8.37 -5.60 -6.07
N SER A 83 -7.77 -6.71 -6.50
CA SER A 83 -7.68 -7.91 -5.68
C SER A 83 -6.37 -7.92 -4.89
N PHE A 84 -6.47 -7.97 -3.57
CA PHE A 84 -5.31 -8.09 -2.67
C PHE A 84 -5.16 -9.52 -2.17
N SER A 85 -4.00 -10.13 -2.37
CA SER A 85 -3.63 -11.40 -1.74
C SER A 85 -2.38 -11.26 -0.89
N ARG A 86 -2.26 -12.09 0.15
CA ARG A 86 -1.18 -12.02 1.14
C ARG A 86 -0.52 -13.38 1.21
N GLN A 87 0.78 -13.44 0.99
CA GLN A 87 1.51 -14.69 0.90
C GLN A 87 2.90 -14.57 1.53
N TRP A 88 3.36 -15.65 2.15
CA TRP A 88 4.73 -15.79 2.63
C TRP A 88 5.59 -16.45 1.55
N TYR A 89 6.75 -15.87 1.26
CA TYR A 89 7.77 -16.42 0.39
C TYR A 89 9.04 -16.63 1.20
N GLY A 90 9.21 -17.85 1.73
CA GLY A 90 10.22 -18.12 2.76
C GLY A 90 9.94 -17.27 4.01
N ALA A 91 10.92 -16.48 4.44
CA ALA A 91 10.79 -15.56 5.58
C ALA A 91 10.18 -14.19 5.22
N GLU A 92 9.88 -13.94 3.93
CA GLU A 92 9.38 -12.64 3.48
C GLU A 92 7.85 -12.63 3.34
N TYR A 93 7.20 -11.69 4.02
CA TYR A 93 5.78 -11.42 3.84
C TYR A 93 5.56 -10.50 2.63
N ARG A 94 4.68 -10.91 1.70
CA ARG A 94 4.35 -10.13 0.50
C ARG A 94 2.86 -9.90 0.38
N VAL A 95 2.49 -8.70 -0.07
CA VAL A 95 1.11 -8.34 -0.41
C VAL A 95 1.02 -8.11 -1.91
N PHE A 96 0.38 -9.03 -2.62
CA PHE A 96 0.16 -8.92 -4.05
C PHE A 96 -1.11 -8.12 -4.33
N VAL A 97 -1.06 -7.33 -5.38
CA VAL A 97 -2.17 -6.54 -5.88
C VAL A 97 -2.34 -6.87 -7.36
N ARG A 98 -3.51 -7.39 -7.72
CA ARG A 98 -3.88 -7.60 -9.12
C ARG A 98 -4.71 -6.42 -9.60
N THR A 99 -4.32 -5.87 -10.74
CA THR A 99 -4.89 -4.66 -11.34
C THR A 99 -5.12 -4.88 -12.85
N HIS A 100 -5.83 -3.97 -13.51
CA HIS A 100 -5.98 -4.00 -14.97
C HIS A 100 -4.64 -3.82 -15.72
N MET A 101 -3.63 -3.21 -15.07
CA MET A 101 -2.27 -3.05 -15.59
C MET A 101 -1.38 -4.27 -15.34
N GLY A 102 -1.89 -5.31 -14.67
CA GLY A 102 -1.14 -6.50 -14.29
C GLY A 102 -0.95 -6.64 -12.77
N GLN A 103 -0.04 -7.54 -12.39
CA GLN A 103 0.23 -7.88 -10.99
C GLN A 103 1.45 -7.13 -10.46
N MET A 104 1.28 -6.52 -9.29
CA MET A 104 2.34 -5.88 -8.52
C MET A 104 2.36 -6.47 -7.11
N TYR A 105 3.42 -6.23 -6.35
CA TYR A 105 3.48 -6.68 -4.97
C TYR A 105 4.30 -5.75 -4.07
N TRP A 106 3.84 -5.61 -2.85
CA TRP A 106 4.55 -4.93 -1.78
C TRP A 106 5.33 -5.94 -0.95
N ALA A 107 6.61 -5.65 -0.73
CA ALA A 107 7.49 -6.45 0.10
C ALA A 107 8.26 -5.55 1.09
N PRO A 108 8.51 -6.02 2.33
CA PRO A 108 9.33 -5.28 3.28
C PRO A 108 10.78 -5.18 2.79
N THR A 109 11.46 -4.11 3.18
CA THR A 109 12.91 -3.96 2.99
C THR A 109 13.67 -4.34 4.25
N GLY A 110 14.72 -5.15 4.07
CA GLY A 110 15.64 -5.52 5.15
C GLY A 110 15.00 -6.39 6.25
N ILE A 111 15.81 -6.71 7.27
CA ILE A 111 15.45 -7.61 8.38
C ILE A 111 14.51 -6.91 9.40
N ILE A 112 14.44 -5.58 9.36
CA ILE A 112 13.71 -4.75 10.34
C ILE A 112 12.38 -4.21 9.78
N GLY A 113 12.10 -4.34 8.47
CA GLY A 113 10.83 -3.90 7.88
C GLY A 113 10.65 -2.37 7.93
N GLU A 114 11.75 -1.65 7.72
CA GLU A 114 11.87 -0.19 7.81
C GLU A 114 11.22 0.55 6.64
N ALA A 115 10.94 -0.15 5.55
CA ALA A 115 10.12 0.33 4.46
C ALA A 115 9.38 -0.83 3.80
N MET A 116 8.37 -0.49 3.00
CA MET A 116 7.69 -1.41 2.08
C MET A 116 7.97 -0.93 0.65
N VAL A 117 8.42 -1.83 -0.22
CA VAL A 117 8.70 -1.53 -1.63
C VAL A 117 7.68 -2.21 -2.51
N LEU A 118 7.06 -1.44 -3.39
CA LEU A 118 6.21 -1.92 -4.46
C LEU A 118 7.07 -2.33 -5.65
N LYS A 119 6.88 -3.55 -6.12
CA LYS A 119 7.53 -4.10 -7.29
C LYS A 119 6.52 -4.62 -8.30
N ASP A 120 6.88 -4.56 -9.58
CA ASP A 120 6.13 -5.23 -10.63
C ASP A 120 6.50 -6.71 -10.77
N SER A 121 5.86 -7.40 -11.72
CA SER A 121 6.16 -8.79 -12.06
C SER A 121 7.60 -9.02 -12.54
N GLN A 122 8.27 -7.98 -13.05
CA GLN A 122 9.68 -8.00 -13.47
C GLN A 122 10.64 -7.66 -12.31
N ARG A 123 10.13 -7.58 -11.07
CA ARG A 123 10.87 -7.24 -9.85
C ARG A 123 11.45 -5.82 -9.83
N ARG A 124 10.99 -4.95 -10.72
CA ARG A 124 11.42 -3.55 -10.77
C ARG A 124 10.71 -2.76 -9.68
N THR A 125 11.47 -1.92 -8.98
CA THR A 125 10.93 -1.04 -7.94
C THR A 125 10.11 0.08 -8.59
N LEU A 126 8.82 0.13 -8.26
CA LEU A 126 7.92 1.18 -8.70
C LEU A 126 7.82 2.29 -7.65
N ALA A 127 7.66 1.90 -6.39
CA ALA A 127 7.51 2.83 -5.28
C ALA A 127 8.08 2.28 -3.97
N ARG A 128 8.39 3.16 -3.02
CA ARG A 128 8.82 2.84 -1.66
C ARG A 128 8.00 3.66 -0.68
N TYR A 129 7.48 3.00 0.34
CA TYR A 129 6.79 3.60 1.47
C TYR A 129 7.65 3.43 2.72
N ASN A 130 8.24 4.51 3.22
CA ASN A 130 9.12 4.46 4.39
C ASN A 130 8.29 4.36 5.68
N THR A 131 8.54 3.30 6.48
CA THR A 131 7.85 3.01 7.75
C THR A 131 8.71 3.33 8.98
N SER A 132 9.99 3.65 8.79
CA SER A 132 11.03 3.78 9.82
C SER A 132 11.07 5.11 10.59
N SER A 133 10.22 6.10 10.31
CA SER A 133 10.19 7.29 11.17
C SER A 133 9.45 6.98 12.49
N ILE A 134 10.22 6.60 13.51
CA ILE A 134 9.77 6.49 14.92
C ILE A 134 9.20 7.84 15.39
N SER A 135 9.64 8.96 14.79
CA SER A 135 8.95 10.25 14.84
C SER A 135 7.79 10.28 13.85
N TRP A 136 6.59 10.58 14.34
CA TRP A 136 5.32 10.46 13.60
C TRP A 136 5.14 11.41 12.39
N GLY A 137 6.19 12.11 11.94
CA GLY A 137 6.11 13.23 10.99
C GLY A 137 6.57 12.98 9.55
N ASN A 138 7.42 11.99 9.25
CA ASN A 138 7.99 11.83 7.90
C ASN A 138 7.62 10.48 7.26
N ARG A 139 6.37 10.38 6.83
CA ARG A 139 5.87 9.24 6.04
C ARG A 139 5.87 9.63 4.57
N ASP A 140 6.95 9.28 3.91
CA ASP A 140 7.13 9.55 2.48
C ASP A 140 6.82 8.28 1.67
N LEU A 141 5.97 8.46 0.67
CA LEU A 141 5.74 7.54 -0.44
C LEU A 141 6.50 8.09 -1.65
N GLU A 142 7.57 7.39 -2.01
CA GLU A 142 8.45 7.74 -3.11
C GLU A 142 8.12 6.87 -4.32
N ILE A 143 7.93 7.47 -5.49
CA ILE A 143 7.67 6.75 -6.75
C ILE A 143 8.89 6.94 -7.64
N PHE A 144 9.45 5.85 -8.17
CA PHE A 144 10.76 5.83 -8.87
C PHE A 144 10.65 5.67 -10.39
N VAL A 145 9.48 5.28 -10.87
CA VAL A 145 9.22 5.17 -12.31
C VAL A 145 8.55 6.44 -12.81
N GLU A 146 8.86 6.81 -14.05
CA GLU A 146 8.04 7.78 -14.77
C GLU A 146 6.64 7.18 -14.91
N ALA A 147 5.67 7.90 -14.36
CA ALA A 147 4.32 7.41 -14.17
C ALA A 147 3.35 8.48 -14.65
N ASP A 148 2.37 8.07 -15.43
CA ASP A 148 1.20 8.90 -15.63
C ASP A 148 0.39 9.00 -14.33
N ASP A 149 -0.56 9.92 -14.37
CA ASP A 149 -1.46 10.22 -13.28
C ASP A 149 -2.27 8.98 -12.83
N THR A 150 -2.63 8.09 -13.75
CA THR A 150 -3.37 6.85 -13.46
C THR A 150 -2.55 5.89 -12.60
N LEU A 151 -1.28 5.68 -12.97
CA LEU A 151 -0.38 4.82 -12.20
C LEU A 151 -0.07 5.41 -10.83
N ILE A 152 0.12 6.73 -10.74
CA ILE A 152 0.34 7.40 -9.44
C ILE A 152 -0.88 7.19 -8.54
N ASP A 153 -2.10 7.37 -9.04
CA ASP A 153 -3.32 7.15 -8.27
C ASP A 153 -3.45 5.71 -7.79
N LEU A 154 -3.18 4.75 -8.66
CA LEU A 154 -3.19 3.33 -8.33
C LEU A 154 -2.22 3.03 -7.18
N ILE A 155 -0.98 3.56 -7.26
CA ILE A 155 0.04 3.41 -6.21
C ILE A 155 -0.43 4.03 -4.89
N VAL A 156 -1.02 5.24 -4.94
CA VAL A 156 -1.55 5.94 -3.76
C VAL A 156 -2.68 5.15 -3.11
N VAL A 157 -3.67 4.72 -3.89
CA VAL A 157 -4.80 3.95 -3.37
C VAL A 157 -4.32 2.64 -2.75
N CYS A 158 -3.37 1.93 -3.39
CA CYS A 158 -2.75 0.75 -2.82
C CYS A 158 -2.05 1.02 -1.49
N ALA A 159 -1.26 2.11 -1.40
CA ALA A 159 -0.56 2.48 -0.18
C ALA A 159 -1.53 2.82 0.97
N VAL A 160 -2.64 3.51 0.68
CA VAL A 160 -3.68 3.81 1.67
C VAL A 160 -4.39 2.54 2.14
N ALA A 161 -4.71 1.63 1.22
CA ALA A 161 -5.33 0.33 1.53
C ALA A 161 -4.42 -0.53 2.43
N LEU A 162 -3.11 -0.57 2.14
CA LEU A 162 -2.12 -1.23 2.98
C LEU A 162 -2.06 -0.66 4.39
N LYS A 163 -2.16 0.66 4.55
CA LYS A 163 -2.16 1.30 5.87
C LYS A 163 -3.43 0.97 6.67
N GLY A 164 -4.57 0.92 5.98
CA GLY A 164 -5.87 0.55 6.57
C GLY A 164 -5.91 -0.90 7.08
N GLY A 165 -5.42 -1.85 6.27
CA GLY A 165 -5.34 -3.27 6.64
C GLY A 165 -4.09 -3.65 7.46
N GLY A 166 -3.03 -2.85 7.40
CA GLY A 166 -1.71 -3.14 7.95
C GLY A 166 -1.58 -3.09 9.46
N ARG A 167 -2.52 -2.43 10.17
CA ARG A 167 -2.53 -2.42 11.64
C ARG A 167 -2.70 -3.82 12.25
N ARG A 168 -3.46 -4.71 11.58
CA ARG A 168 -3.59 -6.11 12.00
C ARG A 168 -2.33 -6.93 11.67
N ILE A 169 -1.72 -6.67 10.50
CA ILE A 169 -0.54 -7.40 10.01
C ILE A 169 0.71 -7.12 10.84
N LEU A 170 1.00 -5.85 11.14
CA LEU A 170 2.15 -5.47 11.99
C LEU A 170 2.00 -5.99 13.43
N ALA A 171 0.76 -6.07 13.95
CA ALA A 171 0.47 -6.70 15.23
C ALA A 171 0.72 -8.22 15.17
N THR A 172 0.25 -8.91 14.14
CA THR A 172 0.49 -10.35 13.93
C THR A 172 1.98 -10.67 13.73
N ILE A 173 2.72 -9.88 12.93
CA ILE A 173 4.17 -10.05 12.75
C ILE A 173 4.90 -9.82 14.07
N ARG A 174 4.53 -8.80 14.87
CA ARG A 174 5.08 -8.59 16.21
C ARG A 174 4.76 -9.76 17.16
N LEU A 175 3.56 -10.32 17.10
CA LEU A 175 3.14 -11.45 17.95
C LEU A 175 3.85 -12.76 17.57
N LEU A 176 4.02 -13.03 16.28
CA LEU A 176 4.79 -14.16 15.77
C LEU A 176 6.28 -14.04 16.11
N ARG A 177 6.84 -12.83 16.02
CA ARG A 177 8.27 -12.56 16.30
C ARG A 177 8.62 -12.55 17.79
N ASN A 178 7.69 -12.16 18.66
CA ASN A 178 7.91 -12.14 20.12
C ASN A 178 7.61 -13.47 20.81
N GLY A 179 7.31 -14.55 20.07
CA GLY A 179 7.03 -15.87 20.63
C GLY A 179 5.81 -15.94 21.56
N LYS A 180 4.94 -14.90 21.55
CA LYS A 180 3.80 -14.79 22.48
C LYS A 180 2.51 -15.45 21.96
N LEU A 181 2.56 -16.14 20.82
CA LEU A 181 1.45 -16.97 20.35
C LEU A 181 1.50 -18.33 21.06
N ASN A 182 0.72 -18.44 22.14
CA ASN A 182 0.47 -19.71 22.83
C ASN A 182 0.01 -20.77 21.81
N ASN A 183 0.54 -22.00 21.94
CA ASN A 183 0.33 -23.13 21.01
C ASN A 183 -1.13 -23.39 20.58
N ARG A 184 -2.12 -23.00 21.40
CA ARG A 184 -3.55 -23.12 21.06
C ARG A 184 -4.01 -22.18 19.94
N PHE A 185 -3.39 -21.01 19.78
CA PHE A 185 -3.69 -20.08 18.68
C PHE A 185 -3.06 -20.50 17.36
N ILE A 186 -1.91 -21.19 17.39
CA ILE A 186 -1.24 -21.71 16.20
C ILE A 186 -2.07 -22.84 15.58
N LEU A 187 -2.63 -23.75 16.39
CA LEU A 187 -3.56 -24.79 15.91
C LEU A 187 -4.87 -24.21 15.37
N ALA A 188 -5.46 -23.20 16.02
CA ALA A 188 -6.66 -22.54 15.52
C ALA A 188 -6.40 -21.78 14.20
N TRP A 189 -5.21 -21.18 14.04
CA TRP A 189 -4.82 -20.51 12.79
C TRP A 189 -4.46 -21.48 11.67
N LEU A 190 -3.82 -22.63 11.96
CA LEU A 190 -3.63 -23.71 10.98
C LEU A 190 -4.98 -24.26 10.51
N PHE A 191 -5.95 -24.40 11.42
CA PHE A 191 -7.32 -24.80 11.06
C PHE A 191 -8.03 -23.77 10.16
N CYS A 192 -7.88 -22.47 10.44
CA CYS A 192 -8.44 -21.41 9.59
C CYS A 192 -7.70 -21.25 8.25
N LEU A 193 -6.38 -21.51 8.20
CA LEU A 193 -5.64 -21.54 6.95
C LEU A 193 -6.10 -22.72 6.07
N ILE A 194 -6.30 -23.90 6.65
CA ILE A 194 -6.79 -25.09 5.93
C ILE A 194 -8.20 -24.84 5.36
N PHE A 195 -9.09 -24.16 6.10
CA PHE A 195 -10.42 -23.82 5.59
C PHE A 195 -10.43 -22.69 4.53
N ALA A 196 -9.48 -21.75 4.58
CA ALA A 196 -9.36 -20.70 3.57
C ALA A 196 -8.77 -21.19 2.23
N PHE A 197 -8.20 -22.40 2.18
CA PHE A 197 -7.71 -23.03 0.95
C PHE A 197 -8.75 -23.94 0.27
N PHE A 198 -9.94 -24.16 0.86
CA PHE A 198 -10.95 -25.10 0.36
C PHE A 198 -12.28 -24.49 -0.10
N VAL A 199 -12.39 -23.16 -0.20
CA VAL A 199 -13.57 -22.53 -0.83
C VAL A 199 -13.12 -21.74 -2.05
N VAL A 200 -13.51 -22.31 -3.19
CA VAL A 200 -13.33 -21.88 -4.59
C VAL A 200 -13.68 -20.42 -4.82
#